data_AF-A0A8S3Q7X0-F1
#
_entry.id   AF-A0A8S3Q7X0-F1
#
_cell.length_a   1.000
_cell.length_b   1.000
_cell.length_c   1.000
_cell.angle_alpha   90.00
_cell.angle_beta   90.00
_cell.angle_gamma   90.00
#
_symmetry.space_group_name_H-M   'P 1'
#
loop_
_entity.id
_entity.type
_entity.pdbx_description
1 polymer ?
#
loop_
_entity_poly.entity_id
_entity_poly.type
_entity_poly.pdbx_seq_one_letter_code
_entity_poly.pdbx_strand_id
1 'polypeptide(L)'
;MRYLRLRSYMIIYLNYSDFVDCIGPLIGNVVKASVDSALSNYVSNLEANTEKQEQKISDLMVKNLELKESNKQMNGRVDLIGNDLEELQQYGRRNSLRSDEYVGCFIDTDTRLLPHEYVLEGGTFHSVMENNMCWLHCKEQGYIYFGTEAAMFCFCGDDPYRYGPENVTDNYIMDSDCNSKCIGDPEQICGGVWRLSVYKSETGVHGVNNPPSEDKLIKLDNSDFSQNDLPHIDFSNH
;
A
#
# COMPACT_ATOMS: atom_id res chain seq x y z
N MET A 1 19.04 48.36 -11.08
CA MET A 1 18.09 49.26 -11.76
C MET A 1 18.15 50.72 -11.25
N ARG A 2 18.25 50.97 -9.93
CA ARG A 2 18.44 52.34 -9.36
C ARG A 2 19.61 53.14 -9.99
N TYR A 3 20.74 52.47 -10.26
CA TYR A 3 21.95 53.12 -10.79
C TYR A 3 21.83 53.62 -12.25
N LEU A 4 20.99 52.97 -13.07
CA LEU A 4 20.80 53.33 -14.48
C LEU A 4 19.83 54.51 -14.66
N ARG A 5 18.85 54.66 -13.75
CA ARG A 5 17.89 55.79 -13.79
C ARG A 5 18.51 57.12 -13.35
N LEU A 6 19.44 57.11 -12.40
CA LEU A 6 20.14 58.30 -11.93
C LEU A 6 21.05 58.93 -13.01
N ARG A 7 21.66 58.11 -13.88
CA ARG A 7 22.57 58.57 -14.94
C ARG A 7 21.87 59.37 -16.03
N SER A 8 20.71 58.92 -16.50
CA SER A 8 19.93 59.65 -17.50
C SER A 8 19.39 60.97 -16.94
N TYR A 9 19.09 61.00 -15.64
CA TYR A 9 18.60 62.19 -14.92
C TYR A 9 19.65 63.30 -14.79
N MET A 10 20.88 62.90 -14.47
CA MET A 10 21.99 63.85 -14.31
C MET A 10 22.31 64.57 -15.63
N ILE A 11 22.17 63.88 -16.78
CA ILE A 11 22.43 64.46 -18.10
C ILE A 11 21.36 65.49 -18.50
N ILE A 12 20.08 65.26 -18.17
CA ILE A 12 18.99 66.21 -18.46
C ILE A 12 19.12 67.47 -17.59
N TYR A 13 19.48 67.30 -16.32
CA TYR A 13 19.61 68.42 -15.37
C TYR A 13 20.80 69.34 -15.71
N LEU A 14 21.92 68.77 -16.17
CA LEU A 14 23.11 69.53 -16.59
C LEU A 14 22.82 70.41 -17.82
N ASN A 15 22.15 69.87 -18.85
CA ASN A 15 21.80 70.64 -20.05
C ASN A 15 20.75 71.73 -19.80
N TYR A 16 19.93 71.60 -18.75
CA TYR A 16 18.94 72.59 -18.36
C TYR A 16 19.57 73.76 -17.57
N SER A 17 20.58 73.48 -16.73
CA SER A 17 21.29 74.51 -15.97
C SER A 17 21.93 75.55 -16.90
N ASP A 18 22.56 75.10 -17.99
CA ASP A 18 23.23 75.97 -18.95
C ASP A 18 22.27 76.92 -19.70
N PHE A 19 21.00 76.55 -19.86
CA PHE A 19 19.97 77.37 -20.50
C PHE A 19 19.38 78.44 -19.56
N VAL A 20 19.24 78.13 -18.27
CA VAL A 20 18.66 79.01 -17.25
C VAL A 20 19.58 80.19 -16.93
N ASP A 21 20.89 80.01 -17.03
CA ASP A 21 21.89 81.08 -16.82
C ASP A 21 21.84 82.18 -17.91
N CYS A 22 21.18 81.92 -19.05
CA CYS A 22 21.13 82.84 -20.19
C CYS A 22 19.97 83.87 -20.15
N ILE A 23 18.99 83.72 -19.23
CA ILE A 23 17.72 84.50 -19.21
C ILE A 23 17.72 85.58 -18.10
N GLY A 24 18.84 85.78 -17.41
CA GLY A 24 18.97 86.73 -16.31
C GLY A 24 18.41 86.21 -14.98
N PRO A 25 18.95 86.67 -13.84
CA PRO A 25 18.85 85.98 -12.55
C PRO A 25 17.43 85.89 -11.98
N LEU A 26 16.57 86.87 -12.23
CA LEU A 26 15.20 86.90 -11.69
C LEU A 26 14.27 85.89 -12.39
N ILE A 27 14.30 85.85 -13.73
CA ILE A 27 13.45 84.95 -14.52
C ILE A 27 13.98 83.52 -14.43
N GLY A 28 15.30 83.34 -14.46
CA GLY A 28 15.94 82.04 -14.32
C GLY A 28 15.59 81.33 -13.00
N ASN A 29 15.58 82.06 -11.88
CA ASN A 29 15.27 81.47 -10.57
C ASN A 29 13.81 80.98 -10.44
N VAL A 30 12.85 81.70 -11.02
CA VAL A 30 11.42 81.32 -11.00
C VAL A 30 11.17 80.09 -11.86
N VAL A 31 11.79 80.04 -13.04
CA VAL A 31 11.70 78.92 -13.97
C VAL A 31 12.35 77.66 -13.38
N LYS A 32 13.54 77.80 -12.76
CA LYS A 32 14.22 76.71 -12.05
C LYS A 32 13.40 76.14 -10.89
N ALA A 33 12.86 77.00 -10.02
CA ALA A 33 12.03 76.56 -8.89
C ALA A 33 10.78 75.81 -9.34
N SER A 34 10.17 76.22 -10.46
CA SER A 34 8.98 75.57 -11.01
C SER A 34 9.31 74.19 -11.59
N VAL A 35 10.44 74.06 -12.28
CA VAL A 35 10.92 72.76 -12.80
C VAL A 35 11.32 71.84 -11.66
N ASP A 36 12.06 72.32 -10.67
CA ASP A 36 12.47 71.52 -9.50
C ASP A 36 11.25 70.97 -8.73
N SER A 37 10.20 71.78 -8.57
CA SER A 37 8.94 71.36 -7.93
C SER A 37 8.21 70.28 -8.74
N ALA A 38 8.06 70.48 -10.05
CA ALA A 38 7.44 69.49 -10.94
C ALA A 38 8.23 68.17 -10.96
N LEU A 39 9.56 68.27 -10.95
CA LEU A 39 10.49 67.17 -10.95
C LEU A 39 10.44 66.38 -9.64
N SER A 40 10.41 67.08 -8.50
CA SER A 40 10.27 66.47 -7.17
C SER A 40 8.96 65.69 -7.04
N ASN A 41 7.85 66.26 -7.53
CA ASN A 41 6.56 65.58 -7.56
C ASN A 41 6.58 64.33 -8.47
N TYR A 42 7.24 64.42 -9.62
CA TYR A 42 7.38 63.27 -10.52
C TYR A 42 8.21 62.14 -9.90
N VAL A 43 9.35 62.45 -9.26
CA VAL A 43 10.21 61.47 -8.58
C VAL A 43 9.46 60.81 -7.43
N SER A 44 8.79 61.58 -6.58
CA SER A 44 8.05 61.06 -5.43
C SER A 44 6.97 60.06 -5.86
N ASN A 45 6.25 60.37 -6.95
CA ASN A 45 5.25 59.46 -7.52
C ASN A 45 5.87 58.18 -8.11
N LEU A 46 7.05 58.28 -8.74
CA LEU A 46 7.77 57.11 -9.25
C LEU A 46 8.27 56.20 -8.13
N GLU A 47 8.77 56.78 -7.04
CA GLU A 47 9.25 56.04 -5.86
C GLU A 47 8.09 55.30 -5.19
N ALA A 48 6.97 55.99 -4.92
CA ALA A 48 5.77 55.37 -4.35
C ALA A 48 5.21 54.22 -5.21
N ASN A 49 5.22 54.38 -6.54
CA ASN A 49 4.80 53.32 -7.45
C ASN A 49 5.77 52.13 -7.46
N THR A 50 7.07 52.38 -7.30
CA THR A 50 8.10 51.33 -7.24
C THR A 50 7.98 50.52 -5.96
N GLU A 51 7.80 51.17 -4.80
CA GLU A 51 7.58 50.50 -3.51
C GLU A 51 6.33 49.63 -3.53
N LYS A 52 5.24 50.13 -4.13
CA LYS A 52 4.00 49.36 -4.30
C LYS A 52 4.19 48.12 -5.18
N GLN A 53 5.04 48.21 -6.21
CA GLN A 53 5.38 47.05 -7.04
C GLN A 53 6.27 46.05 -6.30
N GLU A 54 7.26 46.54 -5.53
CA GLU A 54 8.13 45.69 -4.72
C GLU A 54 7.35 44.93 -3.65
N GLN A 55 6.40 45.60 -2.98
CA GLN A 55 5.50 44.94 -2.02
C GLN A 55 4.67 43.84 -2.70
N LYS A 56 4.08 44.12 -3.86
CA LYS A 56 3.29 43.14 -4.60
C LYS A 56 4.12 41.93 -5.03
N ILE A 57 5.39 42.15 -5.40
CA ILE A 57 6.32 41.06 -5.74
C ILE A 57 6.62 40.23 -4.49
N SER A 58 6.87 40.86 -3.34
CA SER A 58 7.10 40.18 -2.07
C SER A 58 5.89 39.31 -1.67
N ASP A 59 4.68 39.85 -1.75
CA ASP A 59 3.45 39.13 -1.43
C ASP A 59 3.25 37.91 -2.36
N LEU A 60 3.57 38.06 -3.66
CA LEU A 60 3.53 36.96 -4.63
C LEU A 60 4.57 35.88 -4.32
N MET A 61 5.75 36.24 -3.83
CA MET A 61 6.78 35.29 -3.44
C MET A 61 6.34 34.45 -2.23
N VAL A 62 5.74 35.08 -1.21
CA VAL A 62 5.18 34.38 -0.04
C VAL A 62 4.11 33.39 -0.47
N LYS A 63 3.17 33.82 -1.31
CA LYS A 63 2.10 32.95 -1.83
C LYS A 63 2.63 31.77 -2.66
N ASN A 64 3.74 31.95 -3.38
CA ASN A 64 4.38 30.86 -4.12
C ASN A 64 4.98 29.80 -3.18
N LEU A 65 5.56 30.22 -2.05
CA LEU A 65 6.07 29.30 -1.03
C LEU A 65 4.94 28.49 -0.38
N GLU A 66 3.80 29.12 -0.06
CA GLU A 66 2.62 28.44 0.48
C GLU A 66 2.05 27.39 -0.50
N LEU A 67 2.02 27.71 -1.79
CA LEU A 67 1.59 26.78 -2.84
C LEU A 67 2.56 25.60 -2.98
N LYS A 68 3.87 25.82 -2.81
CA LYS A 68 4.87 24.74 -2.85
C LYS A 68 4.67 23.77 -1.69
N GLU A 69 4.43 24.27 -0.48
CA GLU A 69 4.17 23.41 0.68
C GLU A 69 2.86 22.63 0.51
N SER A 70 1.80 23.29 0.01
CA SER A 70 0.53 22.62 -0.31
C SER A 70 0.70 21.51 -1.36
N ASN A 71 1.50 21.75 -2.41
CA ASN A 71 1.80 20.73 -3.43
C ASN A 71 2.59 19.56 -2.86
N LYS A 72 3.54 19.81 -1.95
CA LYS A 72 4.29 18.76 -1.26
C LYS A 72 3.35 17.89 -0.41
N GLN A 73 2.40 18.49 0.30
CA GLN A 73 1.40 17.77 1.07
C GLN A 73 0.47 16.95 0.18
N MET A 74 0.05 17.48 -0.97
CA MET A 74 -0.75 16.73 -1.95
C MET A 74 0.01 15.55 -2.54
N ASN A 75 1.28 15.74 -2.92
CA ASN A 75 2.11 14.66 -3.43
C ASN A 75 2.29 13.54 -2.39
N GLY A 76 2.50 13.88 -1.11
CA GLY A 76 2.55 12.87 -0.05
C GLY A 76 1.23 12.10 0.12
N ARG A 77 0.08 12.72 -0.12
CA ARG A 77 -1.22 12.04 -0.13
C ARG A 77 -1.40 11.14 -1.36
N VAL A 78 -0.91 11.57 -2.52
CA VAL A 78 -0.89 10.76 -3.74
C VAL A 78 0.00 9.52 -3.57
N ASP A 79 1.17 9.67 -2.92
CA ASP A 79 2.06 8.56 -2.60
C ASP A 79 1.40 7.55 -1.65
N LEU A 80 0.69 8.03 -0.61
CA LEU A 80 -0.10 7.17 0.28
C LEU A 80 -1.20 6.40 -0.48
N ILE A 81 -1.96 7.09 -1.34
CA ILE A 81 -2.98 6.43 -2.18
C ILE A 81 -2.36 5.41 -3.15
N GLY A 82 -1.19 5.73 -3.73
CA GLY A 82 -0.47 4.81 -4.61
C GLY A 82 -0.04 3.53 -3.89
N ASN A 83 0.49 3.67 -2.67
CA ASN A 83 0.86 2.53 -1.83
C ASN A 83 -0.37 1.71 -1.40
N ASP A 84 -1.48 2.36 -1.04
CA ASP A 84 -2.73 1.67 -0.72
C ASP A 84 -3.29 0.89 -1.92
N LEU A 85 -3.14 1.41 -3.16
CA LEU A 85 -3.56 0.73 -4.39
C LEU A 85 -2.68 -0.47 -4.74
N GLU A 86 -1.36 -0.37 -4.55
CA GLU A 86 -0.45 -1.50 -4.70
C GLU A 86 -0.71 -2.56 -3.63
N GLU A 87 -1.02 -2.15 -2.40
CA GLU A 87 -1.37 -3.05 -1.30
C GLU A 87 -2.73 -3.74 -1.54
N LEU A 88 -3.72 -3.07 -2.12
CA LEU A 88 -5.01 -3.69 -2.50
C LEU A 88 -4.90 -4.65 -3.69
N GLN A 89 -4.06 -4.34 -4.68
CA GLN A 89 -3.76 -5.28 -5.77
C GLN A 89 -2.98 -6.49 -5.25
N GLN A 90 -2.09 -6.29 -4.28
CA GLN A 90 -1.38 -7.37 -3.61
C GLN A 90 -2.30 -8.15 -2.65
N TYR A 91 -3.27 -7.51 -2.01
CA TYR A 91 -4.30 -8.14 -1.18
C TYR A 91 -5.17 -9.07 -2.01
N GLY A 92 -5.65 -8.66 -3.19
CA GLY A 92 -6.35 -9.54 -4.12
C GLY A 92 -5.50 -10.71 -4.63
N ARG A 93 -4.18 -10.54 -4.73
CA ARG A 93 -3.23 -11.59 -5.13
C ARG A 93 -2.80 -12.53 -3.98
N ARG A 94 -2.87 -12.05 -2.74
CA ARG A 94 -2.62 -12.82 -1.51
C ARG A 94 -3.88 -13.51 -0.99
N ASN A 95 -5.06 -13.03 -1.36
CA ASN A 95 -6.37 -13.67 -1.16
C ASN A 95 -6.69 -14.66 -2.29
N SER A 96 -5.67 -15.30 -2.84
CA SER A 96 -5.86 -16.50 -3.64
C SER A 96 -5.14 -17.57 -2.85
N LEU A 97 -5.91 -18.46 -2.22
CA LEU A 97 -5.36 -19.62 -1.53
C LEU A 97 -4.35 -20.29 -2.44
N ARG A 98 -3.17 -20.52 -1.91
CA ARG A 98 -2.08 -21.01 -2.73
C ARG A 98 -2.25 -22.51 -2.96
N SER A 99 -1.77 -23.01 -4.09
CA SER A 99 -1.81 -24.44 -4.39
C SER A 99 -1.10 -25.31 -3.34
N ASP A 100 -0.17 -24.78 -2.55
CA ASP A 100 0.53 -25.47 -1.46
C ASP A 100 -0.29 -25.56 -0.16
N GLU A 101 -1.40 -24.82 -0.06
CA GLU A 101 -2.36 -24.90 1.04
C GLU A 101 -3.43 -25.95 0.78
N TYR A 102 -3.71 -26.26 -0.49
CA TYR A 102 -4.66 -27.28 -0.89
C TYR A 102 -4.15 -28.67 -0.51
N VAL A 103 -4.93 -29.35 0.31
CA VAL A 103 -4.63 -30.69 0.82
C VAL A 103 -5.16 -31.76 -0.13
N GLY A 104 -6.33 -31.52 -0.73
CA GLY A 104 -6.96 -32.45 -1.66
C GLY A 104 -8.48 -32.37 -1.66
N CYS A 105 -9.08 -33.16 -2.55
CA CYS A 105 -10.51 -33.38 -2.62
C CYS A 105 -10.87 -34.66 -1.86
N PHE A 106 -11.86 -34.55 -0.97
CA PHE A 106 -12.27 -35.65 -0.11
C PHE A 106 -13.77 -35.95 -0.25
N ILE A 107 -14.15 -37.21 -0.09
CA ILE A 107 -15.53 -37.60 0.13
C ILE A 107 -15.93 -37.12 1.53
N ASP A 108 -17.03 -36.37 1.62
CA ASP A 108 -17.67 -36.04 2.88
C ASP A 108 -18.95 -36.86 3.06
N THR A 109 -19.35 -37.07 4.32
CA THR A 109 -20.53 -37.87 4.68
C THR A 109 -21.27 -37.22 5.85
N ASP A 110 -22.39 -37.82 6.26
CA ASP A 110 -23.10 -37.39 7.48
C ASP A 110 -22.18 -37.40 8.72
N THR A 111 -21.17 -38.27 8.73
CA THR A 111 -20.02 -38.15 9.66
C THR A 111 -19.00 -37.21 9.02
N ARG A 112 -19.16 -35.91 9.28
CA ARG A 112 -18.40 -34.83 8.65
C ARG A 112 -16.90 -34.99 8.84
N LEU A 113 -16.14 -34.85 7.76
CA LEU A 113 -14.67 -34.88 7.77
C LEU A 113 -14.10 -33.72 8.61
N LEU A 114 -14.63 -32.52 8.38
CA LEU A 114 -14.40 -31.34 9.21
C LEU A 114 -15.70 -31.04 9.98
N PRO A 115 -15.71 -31.22 11.32
CA PRO A 115 -16.97 -31.31 12.06
C PRO A 115 -17.66 -29.98 12.34
N HIS A 116 -16.99 -28.85 12.12
CA HIS A 116 -17.52 -27.53 12.50
C HIS A 116 -17.96 -26.77 11.26
N GLU A 117 -19.25 -26.86 10.94
CA GLU A 117 -19.85 -26.04 9.89
C GLU A 117 -19.89 -24.57 10.32
N TYR A 118 -19.45 -23.70 9.43
CA TYR A 118 -19.64 -22.26 9.60
C TYR A 118 -21.02 -21.86 9.11
N VAL A 119 -21.82 -21.29 10.02
CA VAL A 119 -23.11 -20.70 9.72
C VAL A 119 -23.10 -19.24 10.19
N LEU A 120 -23.32 -18.28 9.30
CA LEU A 120 -23.53 -16.90 9.72
C LEU A 120 -24.81 -16.74 10.54
N GLU A 121 -24.76 -15.84 11.52
CA GLU A 121 -25.96 -15.24 12.07
C GLU A 121 -26.81 -14.64 10.94
N GLY A 122 -28.03 -15.17 10.78
CA GLY A 122 -28.97 -14.75 9.74
C GLY A 122 -28.96 -15.57 8.44
N GLY A 123 -28.09 -16.58 8.29
CA GLY A 123 -28.18 -17.59 7.22
C GLY A 123 -27.74 -17.16 5.80
N THR A 124 -27.11 -15.99 5.66
CA THR A 124 -26.86 -15.32 4.37
C THR A 124 -25.50 -15.59 3.72
N PHE A 125 -24.61 -16.43 4.28
CA PHE A 125 -23.32 -16.75 3.62
C PHE A 125 -23.50 -17.61 2.35
N HIS A 126 -24.66 -18.26 2.19
CA HIS A 126 -24.96 -19.07 1.01
C HIS A 126 -24.86 -18.34 -0.34
N SER A 127 -24.85 -17.00 -0.37
CA SER A 127 -24.77 -16.24 -1.63
C SER A 127 -23.42 -15.57 -1.90
N VAL A 128 -22.49 -15.58 -0.93
CA VAL A 128 -21.19 -14.87 -1.04
C VAL A 128 -19.99 -15.76 -0.66
N MET A 129 -20.20 -17.06 -0.50
CA MET A 129 -19.15 -18.01 -0.13
C MET A 129 -18.02 -18.05 -1.17
N GLU A 130 -16.79 -17.85 -0.69
CA GLU A 130 -15.52 -18.04 -1.40
C GLU A 130 -14.50 -18.65 -0.43
N ASN A 131 -13.44 -19.28 -0.94
CA ASN A 131 -12.55 -20.05 -0.06
C ASN A 131 -11.84 -19.18 0.99
N ASN A 132 -11.48 -17.92 0.68
CA ASN A 132 -10.84 -17.01 1.64
C ASN A 132 -11.72 -16.69 2.84
N MET A 133 -13.03 -16.61 2.64
CA MET A 133 -13.96 -16.35 3.74
C MET A 133 -14.02 -17.55 4.68
N CYS A 134 -13.97 -18.77 4.14
CA CYS A 134 -13.89 -19.98 4.96
C CYS A 134 -12.58 -20.06 5.72
N TRP A 135 -11.47 -19.79 5.03
CA TRP A 135 -10.15 -19.69 5.61
C TRP A 135 -10.10 -18.72 6.78
N LEU A 136 -10.52 -17.46 6.56
CA LEU A 136 -10.47 -16.42 7.58
C LEU A 136 -11.29 -16.83 8.81
N HIS A 137 -12.50 -17.36 8.59
CA HIS A 137 -13.34 -17.84 9.68
C HIS A 137 -12.66 -18.97 10.47
N CYS A 138 -12.27 -20.06 9.82
CA CYS A 138 -11.70 -21.22 10.50
C CYS A 138 -10.38 -20.87 11.20
N LYS A 139 -9.58 -19.99 10.59
CA LYS A 139 -8.34 -19.46 11.18
C LYS A 139 -8.61 -18.62 12.43
N GLU A 140 -9.60 -17.72 12.40
CA GLU A 140 -9.98 -16.92 13.57
C GLU A 140 -10.52 -17.77 14.72
N GLN A 141 -11.16 -18.91 14.41
CA GLN A 141 -11.59 -19.90 15.40
C GLN A 141 -10.45 -20.83 15.86
N GLY A 142 -9.26 -20.74 15.26
CA GLY A 142 -8.08 -21.50 15.65
C GLY A 142 -7.99 -22.93 15.08
N TYR A 143 -8.79 -23.26 14.07
CA TYR A 143 -8.72 -24.57 13.41
C TYR A 143 -7.56 -24.66 12.43
N ILE A 144 -6.89 -25.82 12.38
CA ILE A 144 -5.72 -26.05 11.52
C ILE A 144 -6.12 -26.20 10.04
N TYR A 145 -7.34 -26.66 9.77
CA TYR A 145 -7.88 -26.88 8.45
C TYR A 145 -9.23 -26.21 8.26
N PHE A 146 -9.52 -25.92 7.00
CA PHE A 146 -10.84 -25.54 6.53
C PHE A 146 -11.15 -26.30 5.25
N GLY A 147 -12.43 -26.38 4.92
CA GLY A 147 -12.87 -26.99 3.70
C GLY A 147 -14.19 -26.40 3.22
N THR A 148 -14.39 -26.48 1.92
CA THR A 148 -15.60 -25.97 1.27
C THR A 148 -16.31 -27.08 0.53
N GLU A 149 -17.64 -27.08 0.61
CA GLU A 149 -18.49 -28.09 -0.04
C GLU A 149 -19.64 -27.42 -0.82
N ALA A 150 -20.01 -28.04 -1.94
CA ALA A 150 -21.19 -27.69 -2.73
C ALA A 150 -21.35 -26.19 -3.00
N ALA A 151 -20.26 -25.50 -3.36
CA ALA A 151 -20.18 -24.07 -3.70
C ALA A 151 -20.38 -23.08 -2.54
N MET A 152 -21.01 -23.50 -1.45
CA MET A 152 -21.60 -22.57 -0.47
C MET A 152 -21.40 -22.94 0.99
N PHE A 153 -20.96 -24.16 1.30
CA PHE A 153 -20.70 -24.57 2.66
C PHE A 153 -19.23 -24.41 3.02
N CYS A 154 -18.99 -24.09 4.29
CA CYS A 154 -17.68 -23.96 4.88
C CYS A 154 -17.62 -24.82 6.15
N PHE A 155 -16.54 -25.57 6.29
CA PHE A 155 -16.30 -26.46 7.41
C PHE A 155 -14.90 -26.24 7.97
N CYS A 156 -14.76 -26.33 9.28
CA CYS A 156 -13.50 -26.20 10.00
C CYS A 156 -13.20 -27.46 10.81
N GLY A 157 -11.92 -27.71 11.06
CA GLY A 157 -11.49 -28.77 11.95
C GLY A 157 -9.97 -28.90 12.00
N ASP A 158 -9.50 -29.82 12.85
CA ASP A 158 -8.07 -29.99 13.09
C ASP A 158 -7.47 -31.21 12.41
N ASP A 159 -8.31 -32.07 11.84
CA ASP A 159 -7.88 -33.33 11.26
C ASP A 159 -8.80 -33.74 10.09
N PRO A 160 -8.36 -33.56 8.83
CA PRO A 160 -9.13 -33.93 7.65
C PRO A 160 -9.00 -35.42 7.31
N TYR A 161 -8.44 -36.23 8.21
CA TYR A 161 -8.23 -37.66 8.03
C TYR A 161 -8.99 -38.49 9.05
N ARG A 162 -9.55 -37.85 10.08
CA ARG A 162 -10.10 -38.55 11.26
C ARG A 162 -11.48 -39.16 11.04
N TYR A 163 -12.29 -38.56 10.17
CA TYR A 163 -13.73 -38.83 10.09
C TYR A 163 -14.18 -39.08 8.65
N GLY A 164 -14.27 -40.34 8.24
CA GLY A 164 -14.84 -40.75 6.96
C GLY A 164 -14.79 -42.28 6.82
N PRO A 165 -15.33 -42.87 5.74
CA PRO A 165 -15.50 -44.32 5.64
C PRO A 165 -14.16 -45.09 5.75
N GLU A 166 -13.96 -45.62 6.95
CA GLU A 166 -13.14 -46.77 7.36
C GLU A 166 -11.61 -46.75 7.21
N ASN A 167 -10.97 -45.92 6.36
CA ASN A 167 -9.52 -45.65 6.43
C ASN A 167 -9.16 -44.32 5.76
N VAL A 168 -8.25 -43.58 6.40
CA VAL A 168 -7.73 -42.25 6.02
C VAL A 168 -7.39 -42.07 4.52
N THR A 169 -6.99 -43.13 3.84
CA THR A 169 -6.62 -43.13 2.41
C THR A 169 -7.79 -43.28 1.44
N ASP A 170 -8.95 -43.75 1.90
CA ASP A 170 -10.08 -44.10 1.02
C ASP A 170 -11.02 -42.91 0.74
N ASN A 171 -10.85 -41.80 1.48
CA ASN A 171 -11.65 -40.59 1.32
C ASN A 171 -11.06 -39.64 0.27
N TYR A 172 -9.78 -39.75 -0.06
CA TYR A 172 -9.14 -38.94 -1.08
C TYR A 172 -9.64 -39.35 -2.47
N ILE A 173 -10.03 -38.39 -3.29
CA ILE A 173 -10.54 -38.62 -4.65
C ILE A 173 -9.90 -37.67 -5.66
N MET A 174 -10.32 -37.77 -6.92
CA MET A 174 -9.82 -36.89 -7.96
C MET A 174 -10.28 -35.46 -7.72
N ASP A 175 -9.38 -34.48 -7.87
CA ASP A 175 -9.72 -33.06 -7.74
C ASP A 175 -10.86 -32.62 -8.68
N SER A 176 -11.03 -33.32 -9.81
CA SER A 176 -12.13 -33.09 -10.74
C SER A 176 -13.53 -33.36 -10.15
N ASP A 177 -13.62 -34.09 -9.04
CA ASP A 177 -14.88 -34.32 -8.31
C ASP A 177 -15.23 -33.15 -7.40
N CYS A 178 -14.23 -32.37 -6.98
CA CYS A 178 -14.40 -31.06 -6.36
C CYS A 178 -14.39 -29.99 -7.45
N ASN A 179 -15.50 -29.82 -8.18
CA ASN A 179 -15.59 -28.92 -9.33
C ASN A 179 -16.68 -27.84 -9.22
N SER A 180 -17.31 -27.73 -8.05
CA SER A 180 -18.30 -26.69 -7.80
C SER A 180 -17.62 -25.34 -7.68
N LYS A 181 -18.05 -24.39 -8.50
CA LYS A 181 -17.59 -23.01 -8.43
C LYS A 181 -18.12 -22.35 -7.17
N CYS A 182 -17.30 -21.58 -6.48
CA CYS A 182 -17.77 -20.80 -5.35
C CYS A 182 -18.86 -19.82 -5.79
N ILE A 183 -19.87 -19.61 -4.94
CA ILE A 183 -21.00 -18.72 -5.27
C ILE A 183 -20.62 -17.23 -5.22
N GLY A 184 -19.67 -16.86 -4.35
CA GLY A 184 -19.14 -15.50 -4.23
C GLY A 184 -18.08 -15.17 -5.29
N ASP A 185 -17.32 -16.17 -5.74
CA ASP A 185 -16.27 -16.03 -6.75
C ASP A 185 -16.21 -17.26 -7.68
N PRO A 186 -16.84 -17.20 -8.88
CA PRO A 186 -16.85 -18.33 -9.82
C PRO A 186 -15.49 -18.68 -10.47
N GLU A 187 -14.43 -17.93 -10.18
CA GLU A 187 -13.06 -18.28 -10.58
C GLU A 187 -12.42 -19.29 -9.60
N GLN A 188 -13.00 -19.44 -8.40
CA GLN A 188 -12.56 -20.38 -7.38
C GLN A 188 -13.40 -21.67 -7.37
N ILE A 189 -12.78 -22.75 -6.88
CA ILE A 189 -13.42 -24.04 -6.66
C ILE A 189 -13.71 -24.23 -5.18
N CYS A 190 -14.97 -24.49 -4.84
CA CYS A 190 -15.50 -24.68 -3.48
C CYS A 190 -16.12 -26.08 -3.33
N GLY A 191 -15.31 -27.12 -3.50
CA GLY A 191 -15.72 -28.52 -3.32
C GLY A 191 -16.66 -29.05 -4.40
N GLY A 192 -17.58 -29.92 -3.99
CA GLY A 192 -18.63 -30.53 -4.79
C GLY A 192 -19.74 -31.03 -3.89
N VAL A 193 -20.83 -31.57 -4.45
CA VAL A 193 -21.92 -32.13 -3.62
C VAL A 193 -21.38 -33.35 -2.86
N TRP A 194 -21.33 -33.29 -1.53
CA TRP A 194 -20.66 -34.29 -0.67
C TRP A 194 -19.18 -34.49 -0.99
N ARG A 195 -18.53 -33.46 -1.56
CA ARG A 195 -17.09 -33.43 -1.87
C ARG A 195 -16.46 -32.20 -1.24
N LEU A 196 -15.52 -32.42 -0.34
CA LEU A 196 -14.88 -31.37 0.43
C LEU A 196 -13.51 -31.05 -0.18
N SER A 197 -13.35 -29.83 -0.69
CA SER A 197 -12.03 -29.28 -0.98
C SER A 197 -11.41 -28.85 0.34
N VAL A 198 -10.31 -29.49 0.77
CA VAL A 198 -9.67 -29.21 2.05
C VAL A 198 -8.39 -28.42 1.85
N TYR A 199 -8.16 -27.46 2.73
CA TYR A 199 -7.01 -26.58 2.75
C TYR A 199 -6.48 -26.43 4.18
N LYS A 200 -5.19 -26.08 4.31
CA LYS A 200 -4.60 -25.66 5.58
C LYS A 200 -5.03 -24.22 5.89
N SER A 201 -5.54 -24.00 7.10
CA SER A 201 -5.83 -22.66 7.64
C SER A 201 -4.57 -21.90 8.05
N GLU A 202 -3.52 -22.64 8.44
CA GLU A 202 -2.24 -22.09 8.86
C GLU A 202 -1.29 -21.90 7.67
N THR A 203 -1.42 -20.76 7.00
CA THR A 203 -0.28 -20.11 6.38
C THR A 203 -0.10 -18.73 6.99
N GLY A 204 1.13 -18.51 7.46
CA GLY A 204 1.59 -17.22 7.89
C GLY A 204 1.50 -16.23 6.74
N VAL A 205 1.15 -15.00 7.09
CA VAL A 205 1.74 -13.84 6.44
C VAL A 205 3.24 -14.11 6.38
N HIS A 206 3.78 -14.46 5.22
CA HIS A 206 5.20 -14.24 4.97
C HIS A 206 5.39 -12.72 4.94
N GLY A 207 5.61 -12.14 6.12
CA GLY A 207 6.47 -10.99 6.22
C GLY A 207 7.79 -11.44 5.62
N VAL A 208 8.12 -10.89 4.44
CA VAL A 208 9.42 -11.10 3.83
C VAL A 208 10.45 -10.50 4.77
N ASN A 209 11.11 -11.37 5.53
CA ASN A 209 12.54 -11.29 5.78
C ASN A 209 13.10 -12.70 5.65
N ASN A 210 13.58 -12.97 4.43
CA ASN A 210 14.38 -14.09 3.93
C ASN A 210 13.71 -15.47 3.75
N PRO A 211 13.82 -16.06 2.55
CA PRO A 211 13.41 -17.43 2.28
C PRO A 211 14.44 -18.45 2.82
N PRO A 212 14.04 -19.59 3.39
CA PRO A 212 14.94 -20.71 3.57
C PRO A 212 15.20 -21.34 2.19
N SER A 213 16.48 -21.40 1.83
CA SER A 213 17.04 -22.11 0.69
C SER A 213 16.56 -23.55 0.61
N GLU A 214 16.29 -24.02 -0.62
CA GLU A 214 16.18 -25.41 -0.99
C GLU A 214 17.38 -26.21 -0.46
N ASP A 215 17.19 -27.04 0.57
CA ASP A 215 18.07 -28.17 0.88
C ASP A 215 17.43 -29.04 1.98
N LYS A 216 16.68 -30.07 1.57
CA LYS A 216 16.61 -31.42 2.18
C LYS A 216 15.48 -32.25 1.57
N LEU A 217 15.68 -32.65 0.31
CA LEU A 217 15.21 -33.95 -0.15
C LEU A 217 16.29 -34.96 0.24
N ILE A 218 16.14 -35.65 1.38
CA ILE A 218 16.92 -36.86 1.66
C ILE A 218 15.99 -38.06 1.52
N LYS A 219 16.35 -38.86 0.52
CA LYS A 219 15.77 -40.14 0.13
C LYS A 219 15.78 -41.12 1.30
N LEU A 220 14.69 -41.87 1.43
CA LEU A 220 14.66 -43.14 2.15
C LEU A 220 15.59 -44.12 1.43
N ASP A 221 16.67 -44.55 2.09
CA ASP A 221 17.37 -45.78 1.73
C ASP A 221 17.34 -46.74 2.92
N ASN A 222 16.60 -47.83 2.76
CA ASN A 222 16.54 -48.97 3.66
C ASN A 222 17.69 -49.91 3.33
N SER A 223 18.89 -49.63 3.85
CA SER A 223 19.97 -50.61 3.94
C SER A 223 21.03 -50.11 4.92
N ASP A 224 20.86 -50.36 6.21
CA ASP A 224 21.89 -51.10 6.93
C ASP A 224 21.38 -51.60 8.29
N PHE A 225 21.60 -52.89 8.46
CA PHE A 225 21.17 -53.71 9.56
C PHE A 225 22.20 -53.60 10.69
N SER A 226 21.73 -53.16 11.86
CA SER A 226 21.99 -53.70 13.20
C SER A 226 23.41 -53.94 13.73
N GLN A 227 23.53 -53.58 15.01
CA GLN A 227 24.46 -54.07 16.04
C GLN A 227 25.88 -53.54 15.96
N ASN A 228 26.11 -52.42 16.65
CA ASN A 228 26.98 -52.35 17.83
C ASN A 228 26.98 -50.89 18.30
N ASP A 229 26.42 -50.62 19.48
CA ASP A 229 26.81 -49.54 20.40
C ASP A 229 25.80 -49.49 21.56
N LEU A 230 25.94 -50.43 22.50
CA LEU A 230 25.43 -50.29 23.87
C LEU A 230 26.62 -49.91 24.76
N PRO A 231 26.56 -48.83 25.55
CA PRO A 231 27.65 -48.46 26.44
C PRO A 231 27.68 -49.38 27.67
N HIS A 232 28.87 -49.93 27.93
CA HIS A 232 29.21 -50.65 29.16
C HIS A 232 28.99 -49.78 30.40
N ILE A 233 28.24 -50.28 31.38
CA ILE A 233 28.18 -49.75 32.74
C ILE A 233 28.89 -50.73 33.67
N ASP A 234 29.99 -50.29 34.27
CA ASP A 234 30.76 -50.99 35.31
C ASP A 234 30.16 -50.66 36.68
N PHE A 235 29.76 -51.70 37.42
CA PHE A 235 29.36 -51.59 38.83
C PHE A 235 30.32 -52.42 39.69
N SER A 236 31.38 -51.75 40.13
CA SER A 236 32.30 -52.25 41.15
C SER A 236 32.57 -51.13 42.16
N ASN A 237 31.82 -51.10 43.28
CA ASN A 237 32.32 -50.90 44.66
C ASN A 237 31.25 -50.40 45.66
N HIS A 238 31.09 -51.20 46.71
CA HIS A 238 30.43 -51.02 48.02
C HIS A 238 28.90 -51.05 48.12
#